data_AF-X1TQP6-F1
#
_entry.id   AF-X1TQP6-F1
#
_cell.length_a   1.000
_cell.length_b   1.000
_cell.length_c   1.000
_cell.angle_alpha   90.00
_cell.angle_beta   90.00
_cell.angle_gamma   90.00
#
_symmetry.space_group_name_H-M   'P 1'
#
loop_
_entity.id
_entity.type
_entity.pdbx_description
1 polymer ?
#
loop_
_entity_poly.entity_id
_entity_poly.type
_entity_poly.pdbx_seq_one_letter_code
_entity_poly.pdbx_strand_id
1 'polypeptide(L)'
;ASCQYCKDYSAEFADISVGSVGKPEEGWNSVIIRTDVGKKLFDEGVSARKIILSNTVDLSKIKKEALKKKSKIMNILDNYQ
;
A
#
# COMPACT_ATOMS: atom_id res chain seq x y z
N ALA A 1 8.39 -12.39 17.69
CA ALA A 1 7.19 -11.61 17.29
C ALA A 1 6.80 -11.99 15.87
N SER A 2 5.55 -12.41 15.64
CA SER A 2 5.06 -12.96 14.35
C SER A 2 5.16 -11.98 13.16
N CYS A 3 5.10 -10.68 13.41
CA CYS A 3 5.19 -9.65 12.36
C CYS A 3 6.49 -9.71 11.54
N GLN A 4 7.58 -10.24 12.10
CA GLN A 4 8.88 -10.32 11.43
C GLN A 4 8.88 -11.28 10.22
N TYR A 5 7.85 -12.13 10.09
CA TYR A 5 7.70 -13.08 9.00
C TYR A 5 6.71 -12.61 7.91
N CYS A 6 5.99 -11.51 8.15
CA CYS A 6 4.98 -11.01 7.23
C CYS A 6 5.63 -10.32 6.03
N LYS A 7 5.44 -10.85 4.82
CA LYS A 7 6.01 -10.30 3.57
C LYS A 7 5.16 -9.20 2.91
N ASP A 8 3.90 -9.07 3.32
CA ASP A 8 2.95 -8.15 2.72
C ASP A 8 3.04 -6.76 3.37
N TYR A 9 3.48 -5.75 2.61
CA TYR A 9 3.56 -4.37 3.07
C TYR A 9 2.30 -3.56 2.77
N SER A 10 1.60 -3.88 1.69
CA SER A 10 0.60 -2.98 1.09
C SER A 10 -0.79 -3.58 1.01
N ALA A 11 -1.07 -4.64 1.78
CA ALA A 11 -2.31 -5.41 1.73
C ALA A 11 -2.58 -5.86 0.28
N GLU A 12 -1.68 -6.68 -0.27
CA GLU A 12 -1.65 -7.08 -1.68
C GLU A 12 -2.94 -7.79 -2.13
N PHE A 13 -3.72 -8.34 -1.19
CA PHE A 13 -4.96 -9.08 -1.44
C PHE A 13 -6.25 -8.27 -1.21
N ALA A 14 -6.18 -6.99 -0.83
CA ALA A 14 -7.37 -6.16 -0.63
C ALA A 14 -7.91 -5.60 -1.96
N ASP A 15 -9.22 -5.33 -2.04
CA ASP A 15 -9.80 -4.61 -3.19
C ASP A 15 -9.23 -3.18 -3.32
N ILE A 16 -9.07 -2.51 -2.17
CA ILE A 16 -8.48 -1.18 -2.01
C ILE A 16 -7.52 -1.21 -0.83
N SER A 17 -6.29 -0.74 -1.04
CA SER A 17 -5.29 -0.57 0.02
C SER A 17 -5.04 0.92 0.25
N VAL A 18 -5.00 1.36 1.51
CA VAL A 18 -4.80 2.77 1.89
C VAL A 18 -3.59 2.88 2.82
N GLY A 19 -2.72 3.87 2.58
CA GLY A 19 -1.54 4.10 3.43
C GLY A 19 -1.01 5.52 3.37
N SER A 20 -0.14 5.87 4.33
CA SER A 20 0.43 7.23 4.44
C SER A 20 1.72 7.43 3.66
N VAL A 21 2.46 6.36 3.35
CA VAL A 21 3.73 6.47 2.61
C VAL A 21 3.45 6.77 1.14
N GLY A 22 4.21 7.70 0.57
CA GLY A 22 4.06 8.13 -0.81
C GLY A 22 3.00 9.22 -1.02
N LYS A 23 2.31 9.65 0.04
CA LYS A 23 1.38 10.78 -0.01
C LYS A 23 2.12 12.07 -0.39
N PRO A 24 1.47 13.01 -1.11
CA PRO A 24 2.10 14.26 -1.50
C PRO A 24 2.42 15.16 -0.29
N GLU A 25 1.52 15.22 0.69
CA GLU A 25 1.63 16.04 1.89
C GLU A 25 0.79 15.47 3.05
N GLU A 26 0.86 16.09 4.23
CA GLU A 26 0.10 15.65 5.41
C GLU A 26 -1.42 15.78 5.18
N GLY A 27 -2.21 14.89 5.78
CA GLY A 27 -3.66 14.83 5.55
C GLY A 27 -4.10 14.07 4.29
N TRP A 28 -3.16 13.62 3.44
CA TRP A 28 -3.46 12.75 2.30
C TRP A 28 -3.13 11.28 2.57
N ASN A 29 -3.70 10.41 1.74
CA ASN A 29 -3.35 8.99 1.69
C ASN A 29 -2.95 8.60 0.27
N SER A 30 -2.01 7.66 0.18
CA SER A 30 -1.78 6.86 -1.01
C SER A 30 -2.83 5.75 -1.06
N VAL A 31 -3.47 5.59 -2.21
CA VAL A 31 -4.50 4.55 -2.42
C VAL A 31 -4.09 3.68 -3.60
N ILE A 32 -4.12 2.35 -3.40
CA ILE A 32 -3.88 1.35 -4.44
C ILE A 32 -5.20 0.61 -4.67
N ILE A 33 -5.74 0.70 -5.88
CA ILE A 33 -6.95 0.00 -6.31
C ILE A 33 -6.53 -1.26 -7.06
N ARG A 34 -7.05 -2.43 -6.67
CA ARG A 34 -6.58 -3.72 -7.20
C ARG A 34 -7.63 -4.47 -8.00
N THR A 35 -8.87 -4.48 -7.53
CA THR A 35 -9.96 -5.27 -8.15
C THR A 35 -11.00 -4.37 -8.79
N ASP A 36 -11.81 -4.93 -9.70
CA ASP A 36 -12.91 -4.22 -10.35
C ASP A 36 -13.97 -3.75 -9.34
N VAL A 37 -14.21 -4.55 -8.29
CA VAL A 37 -15.11 -4.19 -7.19
C VAL A 37 -14.58 -2.98 -6.43
N GLY A 38 -13.28 -2.98 -6.08
CA GLY A 38 -12.62 -1.86 -5.44
C GLY A 38 -12.64 -0.60 -6.30
N LYS A 39 -12.39 -0.75 -7.61
CA LYS A 39 -12.43 0.36 -8.56
C LYS A 39 -13.82 0.99 -8.63
N LYS A 40 -14.87 0.17 -8.79
CA LYS A 40 -16.25 0.65 -8.85
C LYS A 40 -16.62 1.45 -7.60
N LEU A 41 -16.33 0.90 -6.42
CA LEU A 41 -16.62 1.57 -5.14
C LEU A 41 -15.86 2.89 -4.98
N PHE A 42 -14.59 2.92 -5.36
CA PHE A 42 -13.76 4.12 -5.27
C PHE A 42 -14.27 5.22 -6.22
N ASP A 43 -14.58 4.86 -7.46
CA ASP A 43 -15.10 5.78 -8.48
C ASP A 43 -16.48 6.37 -8.08
N GLU A 44 -17.34 5.57 -7.43
CA GLU A 44 -18.61 6.04 -6.85
C GLU A 44 -18.36 7.07 -5.74
N GLY A 45 -17.38 6.84 -4.86
CA GLY A 45 -16.98 7.78 -3.81
C GLY A 45 -16.44 9.11 -4.34
N VAL A 46 -15.63 9.07 -5.41
CA VAL A 46 -15.15 10.26 -6.12
C VAL A 46 -16.32 11.00 -6.76
N SER A 47 -17.19 10.29 -7.47
CA SER A 47 -18.37 10.87 -8.15
C SER A 47 -19.34 11.52 -7.16
N ALA A 48 -19.51 10.93 -5.98
CA ALA A 48 -20.29 11.47 -4.87
C ALA A 48 -19.58 12.60 -4.09
N ARG A 49 -18.39 13.03 -4.54
CA ARG A 49 -17.54 14.06 -3.89
C ARG A 49 -17.22 13.74 -2.42
N LYS A 50 -17.15 12.46 -2.07
CA LYS A 50 -16.72 11.99 -0.74
C LYS A 50 -15.21 11.77 -0.66
N ILE A 51 -14.56 11.63 -1.81
CA ILE A 51 -13.11 11.45 -1.94
C ILE A 51 -12.59 12.55 -2.87
N ILE A 52 -11.52 13.22 -2.45
CA ILE A 52 -10.77 14.14 -3.30
C ILE A 52 -9.52 13.43 -3.84
N LEU A 53 -9.16 13.73 -5.08
CA LEU A 53 -8.02 13.11 -5.76
C LEU A 53 -6.86 14.09 -5.87
N SER A 54 -5.67 13.55 -5.66
CA SER A 54 -4.42 14.16 -6.11
C SER A 54 -3.84 13.29 -7.22
N ASN A 55 -3.26 13.93 -8.23
CA ASN A 55 -2.58 13.23 -9.32
C ASN A 55 -1.11 12.89 -8.98
N THR A 56 -0.68 13.16 -7.74
CA THR A 56 0.70 12.95 -7.30
C THR A 56 0.79 11.87 -6.23
N VAL A 57 1.64 10.88 -6.48
CA VAL A 57 2.01 9.83 -5.53
C VAL A 57 3.46 9.44 -5.76
N ASP A 58 4.22 9.32 -4.68
CA ASP A 58 5.61 8.88 -4.74
C ASP A 58 5.70 7.36 -4.58
N LEU A 59 5.60 6.65 -5.72
CA LEU A 59 5.71 5.20 -5.77
C LEU A 59 7.09 4.69 -5.35
N SER A 60 8.14 5.51 -5.46
CA SER A 60 9.51 5.10 -5.11
C SER A 60 9.64 4.82 -3.61
N LYS A 61 9.01 5.66 -2.78
CA LYS A 61 8.96 5.47 -1.32
C LYS A 61 8.18 4.22 -0.94
N ILE A 62 7.02 3.99 -1.56
CA ILE A 62 6.19 2.80 -1.29
C ILE A 62 6.96 1.52 -1.65
N LYS A 63 7.59 1.48 -2.83
CA LYS A 63 8.42 0.34 -3.27
C LYS A 63 9.60 0.10 -2.33
N LYS A 64 10.28 1.16 -1.91
CA LYS A 64 11.41 1.09 -0.97
C LYS A 64 11.02 0.42 0.35
N GLU A 65 9.92 0.86 0.97
CA GLU A 65 9.46 0.28 2.24
C GLU A 65 8.95 -1.15 2.08
N ALA A 66 8.27 -1.46 0.96
CA ALA A 66 7.86 -2.82 0.64
C ALA A 66 9.07 -3.77 0.49
N LEU A 67 10.11 -3.34 -0.24
CA LEU A 67 11.35 -4.11 -0.39
C LEU A 67 12.07 -4.30 0.94
N LYS A 68 12.13 -3.26 1.78
CA LYS A 68 12.73 -3.35 3.12
C LYS A 68 12.01 -4.35 4.03
N LYS A 69 10.67 -4.45 3.94
CA LYS A 69 9.91 -5.47 4.67
C LYS A 69 10.22 -6.88 4.16
N LYS A 70 10.29 -7.06 2.83
CA LYS A 70 10.61 -8.36 2.20
C LYS A 70 12.05 -8.81 2.47
N SER A 71 13.03 -7.91 2.42
CA SER A 71 14.45 -8.25 2.61
C SER A 71 14.78 -8.69 4.04
N LYS A 72 14.14 -8.08 5.06
CA LYS A 72 14.29 -8.52 6.46
C LYS A 72 13.96 -9.99 6.66
N ILE A 73 13.01 -10.51 5.90
CA ILE A 73 12.57 -11.91 5.99
C ILE A 73 13.54 -12.84 5.30
N MET A 74 14.11 -12.45 4.15
CA MET A 74 15.13 -13.26 3.48
C MET A 74 16.31 -13.49 4.41
N ASN A 75 16.80 -12.43 5.05
CA ASN A 75 17.87 -12.55 6.05
C ASN A 75 17.50 -13.48 7.21
N ILE A 76 16.24 -13.50 7.67
CA ILE A 76 15.81 -14.42 8.72
C ILE A 76 15.85 -15.86 8.20
N LEU A 77 15.30 -16.13 7.01
CA LEU A 77 15.25 -17.48 6.43
C LEU A 77 16.65 -18.04 6.16
N ASP A 78 17.58 -17.20 5.69
CA ASP A 78 18.98 -17.58 5.46
C ASP A 78 19.71 -17.99 6.75
N ASN A 79 19.29 -17.48 7.92
CA ASN A 79 19.85 -17.85 9.23
C ASN A 79 19.29 -19.17 9.79
N TYR A 80 18.32 -19.80 9.11
CA TYR A 80 17.75 -21.10 9.48
C TYR A 80 18.18 -22.24 8.54
N GLN A 81 19.06 -21.96 7.56
CA GLN A 81 19.78 -22.96 6.77
C GLN A 81 21.14 -23.27 7.38
#